data_AF-A0A941E0J1-F1
#
_entry.id   AF-A0A941E0J1-F1
#
_cell.length_a   1.000
_cell.length_b   1.000
_cell.length_c   1.000
_cell.angle_alpha   90.00
_cell.angle_beta   90.00
_cell.angle_gamma   90.00
#
_symmetry.space_group_name_H-M   'P 1'
#
loop_
_entity.id
_entity.type
_entity.pdbx_description
1 polymer ?
#
loop_
_entity_poly.entity_id
_entity_poly.type
_entity_poly.pdbx_seq_one_letter_code
_entity_poly.pdbx_strand_id
1 'polypeptide(L)' 'MSRKDNRCRVCDGTGLLADDEGWQYRCSVCNGDGIYGREDENKPARIMQVDENNRLLD' A
#
# COMPACT_ATOMS: atom_id res chain seq x y z
N MET A 1 -15.26 22.14 10.04
CA MET A 1 -14.70 21.34 8.92
C MET A 1 -13.47 20.59 9.42
N SER A 2 -13.55 19.28 9.68
CA SER A 2 -12.33 18.48 9.88
C SER A 2 -11.62 18.33 8.55
N ARG A 3 -10.45 18.97 8.42
CA ARG A 3 -9.49 18.64 7.36
C ARG A 3 -9.24 17.14 7.48
N LYS A 4 -9.75 16.34 6.53
CA LYS A 4 -9.40 14.93 6.46
C LYS A 4 -7.89 14.90 6.27
N ASP A 5 -7.20 14.42 7.29
CA ASP A 5 -5.78 14.14 7.20
C ASP A 5 -5.64 13.02 6.16
N ASN A 6 -5.30 13.38 4.93
CA ASN A 6 -5.09 12.42 3.84
C ASN A 6 -3.76 11.67 4.02
N ARG A 7 -3.17 11.73 5.20
CA ARG A 7 -1.95 11.01 5.51
C ARG A 7 -2.25 9.51 5.46
N CYS A 8 -1.37 8.77 4.80
CA CYS A 8 -1.45 7.33 4.81
C CYS A 8 -1.23 6.84 6.25
N ARG A 9 -2.28 6.25 6.85
CA ARG A 9 -2.25 5.74 8.22
C ARG A 9 -1.32 4.54 8.42
N VAL A 10 -0.92 3.89 7.33
CA VAL A 10 -0.10 2.68 7.38
C VAL A 10 1.39 3.01 7.48
N CYS A 11 1.87 3.97 6.69
CA CYS A 11 3.25 4.46 6.77
C CYS A 11 3.39 5.76 7.56
N ASP A 12 2.31 6.23 8.18
CA ASP A 12 2.21 7.53 8.84
C ASP A 12 2.82 8.65 7.98
N GLY A 13 2.44 8.71 6.70
CA GLY A 13 2.91 9.75 5.78
C GLY A 13 4.36 9.69 5.32
N THR A 14 5.13 8.68 5.73
CA THR A 14 6.54 8.54 5.29
C THR A 14 6.67 7.96 3.88
N GLY A 15 5.63 7.29 3.38
CA GLY A 15 5.69 6.52 2.15
C GLY A 15 6.46 5.20 2.27
N LEU A 16 7.03 4.91 3.44
CA LEU A 16 7.88 3.74 3.67
C LEU A 16 7.35 2.92 4.85
N LEU A 17 7.56 1.62 4.77
CA LEU A 17 7.31 0.69 5.86
C LEU A 17 8.63 0.03 6.23
N ALA A 18 8.82 -0.21 7.52
CA ALA A 18 9.97 -0.92 8.04
C ALA A 18 9.49 -2.24 8.65
N ASP A 19 10.20 -3.31 8.36
CA ASP A 19 9.97 -4.60 9.01
C ASP A 19 10.73 -4.71 10.34
N ASP A 20 10.51 -5.77 11.12
CA ASP A 20 11.21 -6.00 12.39
C ASP A 20 12.73 -6.14 12.23
N GLU A 21 13.18 -6.53 11.03
CA GLU A 21 14.60 -6.61 10.65
C GLU A 21 15.20 -5.25 10.21
N GLY A 22 14.39 -4.18 10.22
CA GLY A 22 14.81 -2.81 9.91
C GLY A 22 14.87 -2.49 8.41
N TRP A 23 14.45 -3.41 7.54
CA TRP A 23 14.42 -3.17 6.09
C TRP A 23 13.28 -2.23 5.71
N GLN A 24 13.59 -1.24 4.87
CA GLN A 24 12.62 -0.26 4.40
C GLN A 24 12.09 -0.63 3.01
N TYR A 25 10.78 -0.62 2.85
CA TYR A 25 10.10 -0.87 1.59
C TYR A 25 9.02 0.16 1.32
N ARG A 26 8.70 0.34 0.03
CA ARG A 26 7.66 1.27 -0.39
C ARG A 26 6.32 0.82 0.16
N CYS A 27 5.61 1.74 0.82
CA CYS A 27 4.27 1.46 1.34
C CYS A 27 3.35 1.07 0.18
N SER A 28 2.81 -0.15 0.21
CA SER A 28 1.91 -0.67 -0.84
C SER A 28 0.54 0.01 -0.85
N VAL A 29 0.16 0.63 0.26
CA VAL A 29 -1.16 1.25 0.45
C VAL A 29 -1.25 2.63 -0.19
N CYS A 30 -0.23 3.47 -0.01
CA CYS A 30 -0.12 4.78 -0.67
C CYS A 30 0.86 4.77 -1.84
N ASN A 31 1.45 3.62 -2.17
CA ASN A 31 2.44 3.48 -3.24
C ASN A 31 3.68 4.37 -3.09
N GLY A 32 4.02 4.79 -1.88
CA GLY A 32 5.27 5.50 -1.58
C GLY A 32 5.18 7.03 -1.42
N ASP A 33 4.03 7.64 -1.64
CA ASP A 33 3.87 9.10 -1.57
C ASP A 33 3.51 9.64 -0.18
N GLY A 34 3.14 8.76 0.76
CA GLY A 34 2.69 9.10 2.11
C GLY A 34 1.25 9.64 2.19
N ILE A 35 0.53 9.73 1.09
CA ILE A 35 -0.81 10.31 1.03
C ILE A 35 -1.78 9.20 0.59
N TYR A 36 -2.83 8.94 1.37
CA TYR A 36 -3.91 8.06 0.94
C TYR A 36 -5.02 8.89 0.31
N GLY A 37 -4.99 9.00 -1.02
CA GLY A 37 -5.87 9.84 -1.81
C GLY A 37 -6.99 9.09 -2.53
N ARG A 38 -7.80 9.84 -3.28
CA ARG A 38 -8.84 9.28 -4.20
C ARG A 38 -8.25 8.36 -5.27
N GLU A 39 -7.00 8.59 -5.66
CA GLU A 39 -6.27 7.77 -6.61
C GLU A 39 -5.93 6.39 -6.04
N ASP A 40 -5.67 6.29 -4.72
CA ASP A 40 -5.43 5.00 -4.06
C ASP A 40 -6.74 4.26 -3.72
N GLU A 41 -7.83 4.99 -3.48
CA GLU A 41 -9.17 4.41 -3.29
C GLU A 41 -9.68 3.69 -4.54
N ASN A 42 -9.36 4.20 -5.74
CA ASN A 42 -9.81 3.63 -7.01
C ASN A 42 -8.81 2.66 -7.67
N LYS A 43 -7.70 2.31 -7.01
CA LYS A 43 -6.78 1.31 -7.57
C LYS A 43 -7.44 -0.08 -7.50
N PRO A 44 -7.73 -0.71 -8.65
CA PRO A 44 -8.34 -2.02 -8.65
C PRO A 44 -7.36 -3.04 -8.06
N ALA A 45 -7.83 -3.84 -7.12
CA ALA A 45 -7.11 -5.04 -6.70
C ALA A 45 -6.91 -5.92 -7.93
N ARG A 46 -5.64 -6.15 -8.33
CA ARG A 46 -5.33 -7.04 -9.44
C ARG A 46 -5.61 -8.47 -8.97
N ILE A 47 -6.61 -9.12 -9.58
CA ILE A 47 -6.82 -10.56 -9.42
C ILE A 47 -5.64 -11.25 -10.13
N MET A 48 -4.72 -11.81 -9.37
CA MET A 48 -3.62 -12.62 -9.91
C MET A 48 -4.12 -14.06 -10.08
N GLN A 49 -3.77 -14.70 -11.19
CA GLN A 49 -4.10 -16.12 -11.39
C GLN A 49 -3.18 -16.98 -10.53
N VAL A 50 -3.74 -17.97 -9.84
CA VAL A 50 -3.01 -18.92 -9.00
C VAL A 50 -3.32 -20.35 -9.41
N ASP A 51 -2.35 -21.26 -9.24
CA ASP A 51 -2.56 -22.71 -9.43
C ASP A 51 -3.25 -23.36 -8.21
N GLU A 52 -3.55 -24.65 -8.32
CA GLU A 52 -4.13 -25.49 -7.24
C GLU A 52 -3.30 -25.49 -5.94
N ASN A 53 -1.99 -25.22 -6.01
CA ASN A 53 -1.08 -25.09 -4.87
C ASN A 53 -0.90 -23.63 -4.41
N ASN A 54 -1.74 -22.70 -4.89
CA ASN A 54 -1.68 -21.28 -4.55
C ASN A 54 -0.34 -20.61 -4.93
N ARG A 55 0.27 -21.03 -6.04
CA ARG A 55 1.44 -20.36 -6.63
C ARG A 55 0.97 -19.37 -7.68
N LEU A 56 1.61 -18.20 -7.71
CA LEU A 56 1.38 -17.17 -8.73
C LEU A 56 1.81 -17.72 -10.10
N LEU A 57 0.90 -17.64 -11.08
CA LEU A 57 1.18 -17.95 -12.49
C LEU A 57 1.39 -16.60 -13.22
N ASP A 58 2.59 -16.37 -13.76
CA ASP A 58 2.93 -15.20 -14.61
C ASP A 58 2.69 -15.49 -16.09
#